data_AF-A0A5C3F4T3-F1
#
_entry.id   AF-A0A5C3F4T3-F1
#
_cell.length_a   1.000
_cell.length_b   1.000
_cell.length_c   1.000
_cell.angle_alpha   90.00
_cell.angle_beta   90.00
_cell.angle_gamma   90.00
#
_symmetry.space_group_name_H-M   'P 1'
#
loop_
_entity.id
_entity.type
_entity.pdbx_description
1 polymer ?
#
loop_
_entity_poly.entity_id
_entity_poly.type
_entity_poly.pdbx_seq_one_letter_code
_entity_poly.pdbx_strand_id
1 'polypeptide(L)'
;METGTPAGGSGAAPDPNFPQGLWIQPSSSKHRQARASTTRDLAASAAATRWDEDSQHDIDQYGIAGRIWEAAYLMAVYLRPPLHSALLGSGAGFGGLHFAQQLCHHRISSKGDRTNSPEEATAYPDTVILTDLPNVVPLMERNAAAAGLLQSTTSPDDELSLATSTQARRPAHPLTHVLCSDLVYFPELLPPLLRSLIDLTDPATGGNGGITTPTSSPEVIISYKIRSLVKEQPFWSAFGSWFDYQPT
;
A
#
# COMPACT_ATOMS: atom_id res chain seq x y z
N MET A 1 -18.78 -50.50 -23.02
CA MET A 1 -18.35 -49.13 -23.38
C MET A 1 -18.26 -48.35 -22.09
N GLU A 2 -17.06 -48.33 -21.52
CA GLU A 2 -16.73 -47.50 -20.35
C GLU A 2 -16.60 -46.04 -20.81
N THR A 3 -17.33 -45.13 -20.18
CA THR A 3 -17.13 -43.70 -20.33
C THR A 3 -16.25 -43.23 -19.17
N GLY A 4 -14.99 -42.93 -19.49
CA GLY A 4 -13.96 -42.51 -18.55
C GLY A 4 -14.31 -41.20 -17.84
N THR A 5 -14.12 -41.20 -16.53
CA THR A 5 -14.04 -40.01 -15.69
C THR A 5 -12.68 -39.34 -15.95
N PRO A 6 -12.60 -38.03 -16.26
CA PRO A 6 -11.32 -37.36 -16.31
C PRO A 6 -10.78 -37.18 -14.88
N ALA A 7 -9.50 -37.54 -14.74
CA ALA A 7 -8.74 -37.55 -13.51
C ALA A 7 -8.38 -36.14 -13.02
N GLY A 8 -8.47 -35.96 -11.70
CA GLY A 8 -7.50 -35.26 -10.86
C GLY A 8 -7.01 -33.89 -11.33
N GLY A 9 -7.82 -32.85 -11.15
CA GLY A 9 -7.33 -31.48 -11.06
C GLY A 9 -6.67 -31.26 -9.69
N SER A 10 -5.37 -30.97 -9.70
CA SER A 10 -4.55 -30.52 -8.57
C SER A 10 -5.34 -29.59 -7.62
N GLY A 11 -5.46 -29.98 -6.34
CA GLY A 11 -6.12 -29.21 -5.28
C GLY A 11 -5.33 -27.98 -4.84
N ALA A 12 -5.03 -27.08 -5.77
CA ALA A 12 -4.58 -25.73 -5.45
C ALA A 12 -5.75 -24.97 -4.84
N ALA A 13 -5.53 -24.31 -3.70
CA ALA A 13 -6.53 -23.40 -3.14
C ALA A 13 -6.92 -22.36 -4.20
N PRO A 14 -8.21 -21.97 -4.29
CA PRO A 14 -8.65 -20.95 -5.23
C PRO A 14 -7.88 -19.64 -5.00
N ASP A 15 -7.49 -18.97 -6.08
CA ASP A 15 -6.76 -17.69 -6.02
C ASP A 15 -7.64 -16.66 -5.28
N PRO A 16 -7.19 -16.11 -4.13
CA PRO A 16 -7.98 -15.18 -3.33
C PRO A 16 -8.29 -13.87 -4.07
N ASN A 17 -7.56 -13.55 -5.15
CA ASN A 17 -7.86 -12.38 -5.97
C ASN A 17 -9.13 -12.53 -6.82
N PHE A 18 -9.62 -13.76 -7.02
CA PHE A 18 -10.79 -14.06 -7.85
C PHE A 18 -11.92 -14.71 -7.03
N PRO A 19 -12.50 -13.97 -6.06
CA PRO A 19 -13.59 -14.48 -5.24
C PRO A 19 -14.83 -14.78 -6.08
N GLN A 20 -15.45 -15.94 -5.83
CA GLN A 20 -16.63 -16.38 -6.58
C GLN A 20 -17.82 -15.45 -6.36
N GLY A 21 -18.54 -15.13 -7.43
CA GLY A 21 -19.76 -14.33 -7.37
C GLY A 21 -19.55 -12.83 -7.10
N LEU A 22 -18.30 -12.35 -7.06
CA LEU A 22 -18.02 -10.93 -6.96
C LEU A 22 -17.90 -10.32 -8.36
N TRP A 23 -18.80 -9.39 -8.69
CA TRP A 23 -18.73 -8.65 -9.95
C TRP A 23 -17.98 -7.34 -9.74
N ILE A 24 -16.80 -7.23 -10.35
CA ILE A 24 -15.86 -6.12 -10.16
C ILE A 24 -15.79 -5.34 -11.47
N GLN A 25 -15.84 -4.01 -11.38
CA GLN A 25 -15.71 -3.11 -12.52
C GLN A 25 -14.72 -1.99 -12.20
N PRO A 26 -14.08 -1.39 -13.22
CA PRO A 26 -13.20 -0.24 -13.04
C PRO A 26 -13.88 0.89 -12.27
N SER A 27 -13.10 1.63 -11.51
CA SER A 27 -13.60 2.77 -10.74
C SER A 27 -14.17 3.86 -11.64
N SER A 28 -15.27 4.48 -11.21
CA SER A 28 -16.00 5.48 -12.02
C SER A 28 -15.29 6.84 -12.04
N SER A 29 -15.50 7.61 -13.11
CA SER A 29 -14.91 8.95 -13.28
C SER A 29 -15.26 9.94 -12.18
N LYS A 30 -16.38 9.72 -11.47
CA LYS A 30 -16.83 10.62 -10.41
C LYS A 30 -15.89 10.56 -9.19
N HIS A 31 -15.34 9.38 -8.89
CA HIS A 31 -14.32 9.23 -7.85
C HIS A 31 -12.96 9.78 -8.29
N ARG A 32 -12.69 9.79 -9.62
CA ARG A 32 -11.49 10.39 -10.21
C ARG A 32 -11.45 11.93 -10.12
N GLN A 33 -12.62 12.60 -10.11
CA GLN A 33 -12.72 14.06 -10.23
C GLN A 33 -12.38 14.85 -8.97
N ALA A 34 -12.24 14.21 -7.80
CA ALA A 34 -11.69 14.86 -6.60
C ALA A 34 -10.21 15.33 -6.79
N ARG A 35 -9.60 15.00 -7.94
CA ARG A 35 -8.15 15.08 -8.21
C ARG A 35 -7.74 16.09 -9.28
N ALA A 36 -8.67 16.74 -10.00
CA ALA A 36 -8.31 17.55 -11.17
C ALA A 36 -7.68 18.94 -10.84
N SER A 37 -7.67 19.37 -9.58
CA SER A 37 -7.23 20.72 -9.20
C SER A 37 -5.78 20.83 -8.71
N THR A 38 -5.08 19.72 -8.42
CA THR A 38 -3.73 19.78 -7.79
C THR A 38 -2.61 19.13 -8.59
N THR A 39 -2.90 18.49 -9.74
CA THR A 39 -1.95 17.61 -10.44
C THR A 39 -1.79 17.95 -11.93
N ARG A 40 -1.97 19.22 -12.34
CA ARG A 40 -1.92 19.59 -13.76
C ARG A 40 -0.53 19.81 -14.35
N ASP A 41 0.52 19.87 -13.53
CA ASP A 41 1.83 20.34 -14.02
C ASP A 41 2.85 19.23 -14.37
N LEU A 42 2.49 17.94 -14.28
CA LEU A 42 3.48 16.85 -14.46
C LEU A 42 3.16 15.79 -15.52
N ALA A 43 2.04 15.89 -16.24
CA ALA A 43 1.72 14.94 -17.30
C ALA A 43 2.05 15.50 -18.69
N ALA A 44 3.34 15.65 -18.97
CA ALA A 44 3.84 15.88 -20.33
C ALA A 44 4.69 14.68 -20.80
N SER A 45 4.04 13.55 -21.06
CA SER A 45 4.55 12.55 -22.02
C SER A 45 3.41 11.65 -22.48
N ALA A 46 3.17 11.65 -23.78
CA ALA A 46 2.18 10.82 -24.45
C ALA A 46 2.64 9.35 -24.48
N ALA A 47 1.68 8.44 -24.31
CA ALA A 47 1.81 6.97 -24.38
C ALA A 47 2.33 6.20 -23.13
N ALA A 48 2.41 6.83 -21.95
CA ALA A 48 2.67 6.10 -20.71
C ALA A 48 1.38 5.48 -20.14
N THR A 49 1.42 4.19 -19.80
CA THR A 49 0.37 3.50 -19.04
C THR A 49 0.02 4.30 -17.79
N ARG A 50 -1.25 4.68 -17.63
CA ARG A 50 -1.71 5.45 -16.48
C ARG A 50 -1.79 4.54 -15.25
N TRP A 51 -0.80 4.63 -14.36
CA TRP A 51 -0.79 3.89 -13.09
C TRP A 51 -1.89 4.35 -12.12
N ASP A 52 -2.41 5.56 -12.36
CA ASP A 52 -3.39 6.24 -11.53
C ASP A 52 -4.85 5.90 -11.91
N GLU A 53 -5.04 4.96 -12.83
CA GLU A 53 -6.31 4.46 -13.31
C GLU A 53 -6.31 2.93 -13.31
N ASP A 54 -7.41 2.32 -12.91
CA ASP A 54 -7.65 0.90 -13.10
C ASP A 54 -8.29 0.62 -14.47
N SER A 55 -8.05 -0.57 -14.98
CA SER A 55 -8.58 -1.01 -16.27
C SER A 55 -9.31 -2.34 -16.14
N GLN A 56 -10.23 -2.61 -17.09
CA GLN A 56 -10.87 -3.92 -17.14
C GLN A 56 -9.82 -5.03 -17.34
N HIS A 57 -8.78 -4.76 -18.12
CA HIS A 57 -7.68 -5.70 -18.32
C HIS A 57 -6.95 -6.06 -17.02
N ASP A 58 -6.68 -5.06 -16.16
CA ASP A 58 -6.05 -5.31 -14.86
C ASP A 58 -6.97 -6.12 -13.94
N ILE A 59 -8.27 -5.86 -13.96
CA ILE A 59 -9.26 -6.63 -13.18
C ILE A 59 -9.37 -8.05 -13.72
N ASP A 60 -9.34 -8.26 -15.02
CA ASP A 60 -9.39 -9.59 -15.63
C ASP A 60 -8.14 -10.41 -15.28
N GLN A 61 -6.98 -9.75 -15.18
CA GLN A 61 -5.69 -10.41 -14.91
C GLN A 61 -5.37 -10.56 -13.41
N TYR A 62 -5.77 -9.61 -12.57
CA TYR A 62 -5.39 -9.55 -11.15
C TYR A 62 -6.60 -9.52 -10.20
N GLY A 63 -7.83 -9.67 -10.72
CA GLY A 63 -9.04 -9.72 -9.92
C GLY A 63 -9.27 -8.46 -9.09
N ILE A 64 -9.59 -8.63 -7.80
CA ILE A 64 -9.80 -7.52 -6.87
C ILE A 64 -8.57 -6.61 -6.71
N ALA A 65 -7.37 -7.15 -6.90
CA ALA A 65 -6.12 -6.39 -6.79
C ALA A 65 -5.88 -5.47 -8.00
N GLY A 66 -6.48 -5.79 -9.15
CA GLY A 66 -6.43 -4.96 -10.35
C GLY A 66 -7.28 -3.69 -10.28
N ARG A 67 -8.21 -3.62 -9.32
CA ARG A 67 -9.09 -2.47 -9.10
C ARG A 67 -8.47 -1.47 -8.12
N ILE A 68 -8.63 -0.18 -8.39
CA ILE A 68 -8.35 0.86 -7.39
C ILE A 68 -9.61 1.09 -6.58
N TRP A 69 -9.58 0.75 -5.29
CA TRP A 69 -10.72 0.86 -4.39
C TRP A 69 -10.94 2.28 -3.85
N GLU A 70 -12.17 2.61 -3.49
CA GLU A 70 -12.56 3.95 -3.03
C GLU A 70 -11.74 4.45 -1.84
N ALA A 71 -11.41 3.55 -0.91
CA ALA A 71 -10.64 3.88 0.28
C ALA A 71 -9.18 4.26 -0.03
N ALA A 72 -8.63 3.81 -1.17
CA ALA A 72 -7.29 4.18 -1.61
C ALA A 72 -7.23 5.66 -2.02
N TYR A 73 -8.29 6.18 -2.64
CA TYR A 73 -8.40 7.60 -2.96
C TYR A 73 -8.49 8.47 -1.70
N LEU A 74 -9.24 8.02 -0.68
CA LEU A 74 -9.31 8.72 0.59
C LEU A 74 -7.96 8.73 1.32
N MET A 75 -7.28 7.59 1.34
CA MET A 75 -5.94 7.47 1.93
C MET A 75 -4.94 8.42 1.26
N ALA A 76 -4.94 8.50 -0.07
CA ALA A 76 -4.07 9.39 -0.83
C ALA A 76 -4.24 10.88 -0.50
N VAL A 77 -5.43 11.28 -0.05
CA VAL A 77 -5.74 12.67 0.37
C VAL A 77 -5.48 12.89 1.86
N TYR A 78 -5.67 11.85 2.68
CA TYR A 78 -5.46 11.91 4.12
C TYR A 78 -3.97 12.03 4.46
N LEU A 79 -3.12 11.25 3.79
CA LEU A 79 -1.69 11.22 4.06
C LEU A 79 -1.02 12.54 3.68
N ARG A 80 -0.16 13.03 4.57
CA ARG A 80 0.66 14.23 4.36
C ARG A 80 2.08 13.95 4.86
N PRO A 81 3.14 14.27 4.08
CA PRO A 81 4.52 14.23 4.56
C PRO A 81 4.75 15.09 5.82
N PRO A 82 5.78 14.78 6.64
CA PRO A 82 6.76 13.71 6.47
C PRO A 82 6.39 12.41 7.22
N LEU A 83 6.22 11.29 6.51
CA LEU A 83 6.00 9.96 7.13
C LEU A 83 6.88 8.91 6.43
N HIS A 84 7.40 7.95 7.19
CA HIS A 84 8.05 6.74 6.67
C HIS A 84 7.09 5.56 6.81
N SER A 85 6.77 4.81 5.76
CA SER A 85 5.60 3.91 5.81
C SER A 85 5.76 2.58 5.11
N ALA A 86 5.18 1.53 5.67
CA ALA A 86 4.84 0.30 4.94
C ALA A 86 3.35 0.29 4.58
N LEU A 87 3.03 -0.23 3.40
CA LEU A 87 1.66 -0.42 2.92
C LEU A 87 1.35 -1.91 2.76
N LEU A 88 0.28 -2.34 3.43
CA LEU A 88 -0.26 -3.69 3.35
C LEU A 88 -1.39 -3.77 2.33
N GLY A 89 -1.41 -4.87 1.58
CA GLY A 89 -2.43 -5.17 0.57
C GLY A 89 -2.62 -4.01 -0.41
N SER A 90 -1.52 -3.64 -1.06
CA SER A 90 -1.45 -2.42 -1.86
C SER A 90 -2.29 -2.50 -3.14
N GLY A 91 -2.69 -3.70 -3.59
CA GLY A 91 -3.44 -3.94 -4.82
C GLY A 91 -2.70 -3.36 -6.01
N ALA A 92 -3.37 -2.45 -6.74
CA ALA A 92 -2.76 -1.67 -7.82
C ALA A 92 -1.66 -0.68 -7.36
N GLY A 93 -1.39 -0.58 -6.05
CA GLY A 93 -0.36 0.28 -5.48
C GLY A 93 -0.77 1.74 -5.28
N PHE A 94 -1.99 2.13 -5.68
CA PHE A 94 -2.39 3.55 -5.82
C PHE A 94 -2.07 4.42 -4.60
N GLY A 95 -2.49 4.02 -3.40
CA GLY A 95 -2.29 4.81 -2.18
C GLY A 95 -0.81 5.03 -1.86
N GLY A 96 0.00 3.97 -1.97
CA GLY A 96 1.42 4.02 -1.67
C GLY A 96 2.25 4.74 -2.72
N LEU A 97 1.93 4.57 -4.00
CA LEU A 97 2.56 5.29 -5.10
C LEU A 97 2.26 6.80 -5.03
N HIS A 98 1.02 7.16 -4.68
CA HIS A 98 0.66 8.55 -4.48
C HIS A 98 1.40 9.18 -3.30
N PHE A 99 1.50 8.45 -2.19
CA PHE A 99 2.23 8.89 -1.01
C PHE A 99 3.73 9.05 -1.31
N ALA A 100 4.33 8.10 -2.02
CA ALA A 100 5.70 8.16 -2.52
C ALA A 100 5.96 9.43 -3.37
N GLN A 101 5.06 9.76 -4.29
CA GLN A 101 5.18 11.00 -5.08
C GLN A 101 5.10 12.26 -4.22
N GLN A 102 4.22 12.30 -3.22
CA GLN A 102 4.13 13.43 -2.29
C GLN A 102 5.41 13.62 -1.47
N LEU A 103 6.04 12.53 -1.02
CA LEU A 103 7.34 12.57 -0.34
C LEU A 103 8.43 13.16 -1.24
N CYS A 104 8.52 12.69 -2.49
CA CYS A 104 9.44 13.25 -3.49
C CYS A 104 9.24 14.76 -3.66
N HIS A 105 8.00 15.22 -3.83
CA HIS A 105 7.70 16.64 -3.99
C HIS A 105 8.04 17.45 -2.75
N HIS A 106 7.65 16.98 -1.56
CA HIS A 106 7.96 17.65 -0.30
C HIS A 106 9.47 17.83 -0.13
N ARG A 107 10.25 16.81 -0.47
CA ARG A 107 11.71 16.83 -0.42
C ARG A 107 12.33 17.84 -1.40
N ILE A 108 11.85 17.87 -2.65
CA ILE A 108 12.30 18.85 -3.66
C ILE A 108 12.02 20.28 -3.20
N SER A 109 10.80 20.55 -2.72
CA SER A 109 10.42 21.86 -2.18
C SER A 109 11.25 22.26 -0.96
N SER A 110 11.54 21.31 -0.06
CA SER A 110 12.35 21.56 1.14
C SER A 110 13.82 21.84 0.84
N LYS A 111 14.37 21.25 -0.23
CA LYS A 111 15.76 21.50 -0.65
C LYS A 111 15.97 22.87 -1.28
N GLY A 112 14.96 23.45 -1.94
CA GLY A 112 15.04 24.78 -2.54
C GLY A 112 15.24 25.92 -1.53
N ASP A 113 14.87 25.70 -0.27
CA ASP A 113 14.92 26.71 0.80
C ASP A 113 16.14 26.53 1.73
N ARG A 114 16.74 25.33 1.76
CA ARG A 114 17.90 24.98 2.60
C ARG A 114 19.21 25.45 1.98
N THR A 115 19.43 26.77 1.93
CA THR A 115 20.75 27.32 1.58
C THR A 115 21.69 27.50 2.77
N ASN A 116 21.28 27.34 4.05
CA ASN A 116 22.15 27.73 5.18
C ASN A 116 22.07 26.94 6.52
N SER A 117 21.63 25.67 6.57
CA SER A 117 21.69 24.91 7.84
C SER A 117 21.98 23.41 7.65
N PRO A 118 23.21 22.95 7.95
CA PRO A 118 23.64 21.56 7.76
C PRO A 118 23.16 20.55 8.84
N GLU A 119 22.33 20.95 9.82
CA GLU A 119 22.03 20.11 11.00
C GLU A 119 20.68 19.34 10.97
N GLU A 120 19.80 19.57 10.00
CA GLU A 120 18.45 18.95 9.95
C GLU A 120 18.21 18.08 8.70
N ALA A 121 19.25 17.42 8.20
CA ALA A 121 19.04 16.27 7.33
C ALA A 121 18.33 15.19 8.16
N THR A 122 17.10 14.82 7.79
CA THR A 122 16.43 13.65 8.36
C THR A 122 17.41 12.48 8.28
N ALA A 123 17.79 11.91 9.44
CA ALA A 123 18.86 10.93 9.54
C ALA A 123 18.59 9.62 8.76
N TYR A 124 17.39 9.49 8.16
CA TYR A 124 16.95 8.32 7.43
C TYR A 124 16.29 8.71 6.10
N PRO A 125 16.52 7.93 5.02
CA PRO A 125 15.83 8.12 3.75
C PRO A 125 14.35 7.77 3.88
N ASP A 126 13.50 8.55 3.21
CA ASP A 126 12.09 8.21 3.06
C ASP A 126 11.96 6.84 2.38
N THR A 127 11.24 5.91 2.99
CA THR A 127 11.06 4.56 2.45
C THR A 127 9.58 4.21 2.44
N VAL A 128 9.12 3.70 1.29
CA VAL A 128 7.77 3.19 1.07
C VAL A 128 7.86 1.73 0.66
N ILE A 129 7.28 0.83 1.44
CA ILE A 129 7.25 -0.60 1.11
C ILE A 129 5.83 -0.98 0.70
N LEU A 130 5.64 -1.37 -0.56
CA LEU A 130 4.37 -1.91 -1.06
C LEU A 130 4.39 -3.42 -0.92
N THR A 131 3.36 -3.97 -0.28
CA THR A 131 3.24 -5.42 -0.11
C THR A 131 1.91 -5.93 -0.59
N ASP A 132 1.94 -7.12 -1.20
CA ASP A 132 0.77 -7.85 -1.67
C ASP A 132 1.13 -9.33 -1.94
N LEU A 133 0.16 -10.10 -2.43
CA LEU A 133 0.37 -11.47 -2.85
C LEU A 133 1.37 -11.56 -4.03
N PRO A 134 2.09 -12.70 -4.18
CA PRO A 134 3.08 -12.87 -5.24
C PRO A 134 2.56 -12.62 -6.66
N ASN A 135 1.30 -12.97 -6.95
CA ASN A 135 0.68 -12.74 -8.24
C ASN A 135 0.32 -11.27 -8.51
N VAL A 136 0.34 -10.40 -7.51
CA VAL A 136 0.02 -8.96 -7.62
C VAL A 136 1.28 -8.10 -7.72
N VAL A 137 2.43 -8.59 -7.24
CA VAL A 137 3.71 -7.87 -7.32
C VAL A 137 4.05 -7.35 -8.73
N PRO A 138 3.86 -8.12 -9.82
CA PRO A 138 4.11 -7.59 -11.18
C PRO A 138 3.24 -6.37 -11.55
N LEU A 139 1.99 -6.32 -11.08
CA LEU A 139 1.11 -5.15 -11.26
C LEU A 139 1.67 -3.93 -10.53
N MET A 140 2.07 -4.11 -9.27
CA MET A 140 2.66 -3.03 -8.47
C MET A 140 3.96 -2.51 -9.09
N GLU A 141 4.85 -3.39 -9.53
CA GLU A 141 6.11 -3.02 -10.20
C GLU A 141 5.85 -2.24 -11.49
N ARG A 142 4.92 -2.72 -12.32
CA ARG A 142 4.49 -1.99 -13.52
C ARG A 142 4.02 -0.58 -13.19
N ASN A 143 3.13 -0.45 -12.20
CA ASN A 143 2.55 0.84 -11.81
C ASN A 143 3.60 1.75 -11.16
N ALA A 144 4.53 1.20 -10.39
CA ALA A 144 5.66 1.93 -9.81
C ALA A 144 6.63 2.45 -10.89
N ALA A 145 6.93 1.66 -11.91
CA ALA A 145 7.71 2.09 -13.07
C ALA A 145 7.00 3.21 -13.83
N ALA A 146 5.70 3.06 -14.10
CA ALA A 146 4.89 4.07 -14.76
C ALA A 146 4.73 5.36 -13.94
N ALA A 147 4.83 5.28 -12.62
CA ALA A 147 4.87 6.44 -11.72
C ALA A 147 6.24 7.14 -11.66
N GLY A 148 7.28 6.58 -12.31
CA GLY A 148 8.64 7.09 -12.27
C GLY A 148 9.39 6.78 -10.97
N LEU A 149 8.90 5.83 -10.16
CA LEU A 149 9.42 5.55 -8.82
C LEU A 149 10.41 4.38 -8.76
N LEU A 150 10.52 3.58 -9.83
CA LEU A 150 11.54 2.52 -9.95
C LEU A 150 12.82 2.97 -10.65
N GLN A 151 12.95 4.26 -10.99
CA GLN A 151 14.12 4.83 -11.66
C GLN A 151 14.62 6.08 -10.91
N SER A 152 15.57 5.90 -9.98
CA SER A 152 16.54 6.95 -9.64
C SER A 152 17.77 6.36 -8.95
N THR A 153 18.72 5.89 -9.75
CA THR A 153 20.02 5.35 -9.29
C THR A 153 21.15 6.38 -9.30
N THR A 154 20.85 7.68 -9.26
CA THR A 154 21.89 8.71 -9.50
C THR A 154 22.45 9.40 -8.26
N SER A 155 21.89 9.21 -7.06
CA SER A 155 22.55 9.66 -5.83
C SER A 155 22.05 8.89 -4.59
N PRO A 156 22.96 8.26 -3.79
CA PRO A 156 22.60 7.53 -2.57
C PRO A 156 22.02 8.44 -1.46
N ASP A 157 22.22 9.75 -1.56
CA ASP A 157 21.66 10.71 -0.61
C ASP A 157 20.22 11.10 -0.96
N ASP A 158 19.68 10.72 -2.13
CA ASP A 158 18.38 11.15 -2.66
C ASP A 158 17.26 10.11 -2.70
N GLU A 159 17.49 8.95 -2.09
CA GLU A 159 16.69 7.76 -2.37
C GLU A 159 15.37 7.76 -1.59
N LEU A 160 14.25 8.04 -2.27
CA LEU A 160 12.98 7.44 -1.88
C LEU A 160 13.03 5.97 -2.27
N SER A 161 13.18 5.08 -1.30
CA SER A 161 13.23 3.64 -1.59
C SER A 161 11.81 3.09 -1.69
N LEU A 162 11.42 2.65 -2.90
CA LEU A 162 10.16 1.94 -3.13
C LEU A 162 10.45 0.46 -3.31
N ALA A 163 10.02 -0.36 -2.35
CA ALA A 163 10.18 -1.81 -2.42
C ALA A 163 8.83 -2.50 -2.61
N THR A 164 8.74 -3.38 -3.60
CA THR A 164 7.63 -4.33 -3.74
C THR A 164 8.00 -5.65 -3.06
N SER A 165 7.14 -6.20 -2.21
CA SER A 165 7.43 -7.45 -1.53
C SER A 165 6.22 -8.36 -1.35
N THR A 166 6.46 -9.67 -1.42
CA THR A 166 5.46 -10.72 -1.17
C THR A 166 5.21 -10.97 0.31
N GLN A 167 6.05 -10.40 1.17
CA GLN A 167 5.92 -10.42 2.61
C GLN A 167 6.17 -9.01 3.11
N ALA A 168 5.53 -8.65 4.23
CA ALA A 168 5.94 -7.48 4.99
C ALA A 168 7.32 -7.74 5.61
N ARG A 169 8.38 -7.62 4.80
CA ARG A 169 9.75 -7.64 5.27
C ARG A 169 9.99 -6.38 6.08
N ARG A 170 10.57 -6.54 7.27
CA ARG A 170 10.98 -5.39 8.07
C ARG A 170 12.06 -4.61 7.34
N PRO A 171 11.93 -3.29 7.20
CA PRO A 171 12.98 -2.46 6.65
C PRO A 171 14.23 -2.49 7.54
N ALA A 172 15.36 -2.06 6.97
CA ALA A 172 16.58 -1.77 7.74
C ALA A 172 16.38 -0.62 8.75
N HIS A 173 15.34 0.19 8.54
CA HIS A 173 14.98 1.32 9.39
C HIS A 173 13.66 1.05 10.14
N PRO A 174 13.47 1.65 11.34
CA PRO A 174 12.22 1.54 12.07
C PRO A 174 11.03 2.02 11.21
N LEU A 175 9.98 1.21 11.15
CA LEU A 175 8.71 1.64 10.57
C LEU A 175 8.10 2.73 11.45
N THR A 176 7.59 3.81 10.86
CA THR A 176 6.80 4.79 11.62
C THR A 176 5.31 4.62 11.36
N HIS A 177 4.92 4.10 10.19
CA HIS A 177 3.52 3.86 9.85
C HIS A 177 3.29 2.52 9.13
N VAL A 178 2.14 1.92 9.38
CA VAL A 178 1.57 0.80 8.63
C VAL A 178 0.23 1.23 8.05
N LEU A 179 0.11 1.24 6.73
CA LEU A 179 -1.08 1.69 6.03
C LEU A 179 -1.84 0.49 5.45
N CYS A 180 -3.15 0.44 5.68
CA CYS A 180 -4.05 -0.58 5.14
C CYS A 180 -5.17 0.09 4.36
N SER A 181 -5.23 -0.12 3.05
CA SER A 181 -6.32 0.39 2.23
C SER A 181 -7.26 -0.75 1.85
N ASP A 182 -8.48 -0.69 2.38
CA ASP A 182 -9.59 -1.57 2.06
C ASP A 182 -9.30 -3.06 2.30
N LEU A 183 -8.67 -3.40 3.43
CA LEU A 183 -8.29 -4.78 3.79
C LEU A 183 -9.31 -5.54 4.66
N VAL A 184 -10.32 -4.84 5.17
CA VAL A 184 -11.31 -5.41 6.09
C VAL A 184 -12.57 -5.79 5.31
N TYR A 185 -12.54 -6.92 4.60
CA TYR A 185 -13.65 -7.34 3.71
C TYR A 185 -13.97 -8.84 3.71
N PHE A 186 -12.97 -9.73 3.73
CA PHE A 186 -13.18 -11.18 3.84
C PHE A 186 -12.90 -11.67 5.26
N PRO A 187 -13.90 -12.25 5.96
CA PRO A 187 -13.75 -12.74 7.34
C PRO A 187 -12.55 -13.66 7.55
N GLU A 188 -12.27 -14.54 6.60
CA GLU A 188 -11.14 -15.47 6.60
C GLU A 188 -9.77 -14.79 6.55
N LEU A 189 -9.70 -13.54 6.07
CA LEU A 189 -8.47 -12.75 6.02
C LEU A 189 -8.27 -11.86 7.26
N LEU A 190 -9.28 -11.72 8.12
CA LEU A 190 -9.23 -10.82 9.29
C LEU A 190 -8.22 -11.28 10.36
N PRO A 191 -8.17 -12.57 10.77
CA PRO A 191 -7.15 -13.03 11.72
C PRO A 191 -5.70 -12.88 11.23
N PRO A 192 -5.31 -13.30 10.01
CA PRO A 192 -3.94 -13.12 9.53
C PRO A 192 -3.56 -11.64 9.32
N LEU A 193 -4.52 -10.78 8.93
CA LEU A 193 -4.29 -9.33 8.89
C LEU A 193 -3.94 -8.79 10.28
N LEU A 194 -4.76 -9.09 11.28
CA LEU A 194 -4.54 -8.62 12.66
C LEU A 194 -3.19 -9.10 13.22
N ARG A 195 -2.83 -10.36 12.95
CA ARG A 195 -1.51 -10.89 13.33
C ARG A 195 -0.38 -10.11 12.68
N SER A 196 -0.50 -9.80 11.39
CA SER A 196 0.50 -9.01 10.66
C SER A 196 0.65 -7.62 11.25
N LEU A 197 -0.46 -6.97 11.64
CA LEU A 197 -0.41 -5.65 12.29
C LEU A 197 0.30 -5.71 13.65
N ILE A 198 -0.02 -6.70 14.48
CA ILE A 198 0.66 -6.90 15.77
C ILE A 198 2.16 -7.12 15.55
N ASP A 199 2.52 -8.04 14.64
CA ASP A 199 3.92 -8.36 14.36
C ASP A 199 4.69 -7.15 13.81
N LEU A 200 4.08 -6.33 12.95
CA LEU A 200 4.75 -5.15 12.37
C LEU A 200 4.87 -3.98 13.34
N THR A 201 3.97 -3.90 14.33
CA THR A 201 3.95 -2.82 15.33
C THR A 201 4.70 -3.16 16.61
N ASP A 202 5.15 -4.40 16.78
CA ASP A 202 5.89 -4.84 17.97
C ASP A 202 7.24 -4.08 18.10
N PRO A 203 7.42 -3.26 19.15
CA PRO A 203 8.65 -2.51 19.38
C PRO A 203 9.85 -3.41 19.70
N ALA A 204 9.63 -4.60 20.27
CA ALA A 204 10.72 -5.52 20.66
C ALA A 204 11.48 -6.07 19.47
N THR A 205 10.92 -5.93 18.26
CA THR A 205 11.52 -6.45 17.06
C THR A 205 12.23 -5.40 16.20
N GLY A 206 12.39 -4.17 16.73
CA GLY A 206 13.01 -3.03 16.05
C GLY A 206 14.49 -2.75 16.38
N GLY A 207 15.18 -3.55 17.21
CA GLY A 207 16.54 -3.20 17.66
C GLY A 207 17.49 -4.37 17.84
N ASN A 208 18.49 -4.47 16.96
CA ASN A 208 19.76 -5.13 17.27
C ASN A 208 20.45 -4.37 18.41
N GLY A 209 20.36 -4.87 19.65
CA GLY A 209 21.42 -4.83 20.68
C GLY A 209 22.14 -3.52 21.05
N GLY A 210 21.69 -2.35 20.61
CA GLY A 210 22.34 -1.06 20.85
C GLY A 210 21.45 -0.14 21.65
N ILE A 211 21.92 0.26 22.84
CA ILE A 211 21.30 1.28 23.69
C ILE A 211 21.15 2.57 22.88
N THR A 212 19.93 2.97 22.49
CA THR A 212 19.51 4.37 22.33
C THR A 212 18.01 4.45 21.99
N THR A 213 17.24 5.03 22.92
CA THR A 213 15.86 5.56 22.83
C THR A 213 14.73 4.64 22.36
N PRO A 214 13.58 4.57 23.07
CA PRO A 214 12.40 3.86 22.58
C PRO A 214 11.87 4.59 21.34
N THR A 215 12.05 4.01 20.16
CA THR A 215 11.25 4.37 18.99
C THR A 215 9.80 4.04 19.32
N SER A 216 8.89 5.01 19.19
CA SER A 216 7.45 4.78 19.33
C SER A 216 7.02 3.64 18.42
N SER A 217 6.07 2.81 18.87
CA SER A 217 5.47 1.79 18.01
C SER A 217 4.90 2.43 16.73
N PRO A 218 5.02 1.79 15.56
CA PRO A 218 4.45 2.31 14.33
C PRO A 218 2.95 2.60 14.47
N GLU A 219 2.50 3.72 13.90
CA GLU A 219 1.07 4.06 13.83
C GLU A 219 0.39 3.25 12.72
N VAL A 220 -0.80 2.72 13.01
CA VAL A 220 -1.60 1.97 12.01
C VAL A 220 -2.71 2.87 11.48
N ILE A 221 -2.72 3.12 10.16
CA ILE A 221 -3.77 3.87 9.49
C ILE A 221 -4.55 2.91 8.59
N ILE A 222 -5.83 2.74 8.88
CA ILE A 222 -6.73 1.89 8.08
C ILE A 222 -7.77 2.77 7.41
N SER A 223 -7.72 2.88 6.08
CA SER A 223 -8.84 3.38 5.29
C SER A 223 -9.63 2.19 4.77
N TYR A 224 -10.96 2.21 4.88
CA TYR A 224 -11.78 1.14 4.33
C TYR A 224 -13.19 1.64 4.04
N LYS A 225 -13.90 0.91 3.19
CA LYS A 225 -15.33 1.12 2.96
C LYS A 225 -16.13 0.09 3.76
N ILE A 226 -16.99 0.56 4.66
CA ILE A 226 -17.95 -0.30 5.37
C ILE A 226 -18.89 -0.93 4.34
N ARG A 227 -18.91 -2.26 4.25
CA ARG A 227 -19.78 -3.04 3.36
C ARG A 227 -20.75 -3.90 4.15
N SER A 228 -20.28 -4.48 5.25
CA SER A 228 -21.09 -5.34 6.10
C SER A 228 -20.58 -5.27 7.53
N LEU A 229 -21.26 -4.45 8.34
CA LEU A 229 -20.92 -4.29 9.76
C LEU A 229 -20.84 -5.65 10.49
N VAL A 230 -21.74 -6.58 10.17
CA VAL A 230 -21.77 -7.93 10.79
C VAL A 230 -20.49 -8.72 10.49
N LYS A 231 -19.95 -8.60 9.27
CA LYS A 231 -18.71 -9.29 8.88
C LYS A 231 -17.45 -8.61 9.42
N GLU A 232 -17.51 -7.29 9.58
CA GLU A 232 -16.35 -6.45 9.93
C GLU A 232 -16.21 -6.25 11.46
N GLN A 233 -17.31 -6.24 12.21
CA GLN A 233 -17.32 -6.01 13.66
C GLN A 233 -16.44 -6.99 14.47
N PRO A 234 -16.33 -8.29 14.12
CA PRO A 234 -15.38 -9.18 14.79
C PRO A 234 -13.93 -8.71 14.69
N PHE A 235 -13.51 -8.16 13.55
CA PHE A 235 -12.16 -7.59 13.40
C PHE A 235 -11.96 -6.40 14.30
N TRP A 236 -12.88 -5.43 14.30
CA TRP A 236 -12.75 -4.22 15.12
C TRP A 236 -12.80 -4.49 16.63
N SER A 237 -13.59 -5.49 17.05
CA SER A 237 -13.65 -5.92 18.44
C SER A 237 -12.34 -6.57 18.89
N ALA A 238 -11.77 -7.42 18.04
CA ALA A 238 -10.48 -8.04 18.28
C ALA A 238 -9.36 -6.99 18.25
N PHE A 239 -9.31 -6.13 17.23
CA PHE A 239 -8.34 -5.06 17.06
C PHE A 239 -8.26 -4.15 18.30
N GLY A 240 -9.41 -3.78 18.88
CA GLY A 240 -9.48 -2.99 20.12
C GLY A 240 -8.93 -3.67 21.38
N SER A 241 -8.57 -4.95 21.32
CA SER A 241 -7.89 -5.65 22.42
C SER A 241 -6.37 -5.46 22.41
N TRP A 242 -5.81 -5.03 21.27
CA TRP A 242 -4.36 -4.80 21.09
C TRP A 242 -4.00 -3.36 20.73
N PHE A 243 -4.96 -2.60 20.19
CA PHE A 243 -4.74 -1.24 19.70
C PHE A 243 -5.78 -0.28 20.28
N ASP A 244 -5.31 0.89 20.72
CA ASP A 244 -6.17 2.06 20.93
C ASP A 244 -6.44 2.70 19.56
N TYR A 245 -7.71 2.94 19.22
CA TYR A 245 -8.07 3.51 17.92
C TYR A 245 -9.29 4.43 17.99
N GLN A 246 -9.33 5.38 17.04
CA GLN A 246 -10.41 6.34 16.88
C GLN A 246 -10.72 6.55 15.39
N PRO A 247 -12.01 6.74 15.02
CA PRO A 247 -12.35 7.19 13.67
C PRO A 247 -11.88 8.63 13.45
N THR A 248 -11.41 8.95 12.25
CA THR A 248 -10.99 10.28 11.81
C THR A 248 -11.91 10.89 10.75
#